data_AF-A0A956BHY6-F1
#
_entry.id   AF-A0A956BHY6-F1
#
_cell.length_a   1.000
_cell.length_b   1.000
_cell.length_c   1.000
_cell.angle_alpha   90.00
_cell.angle_beta   90.00
_cell.angle_gamma   90.00
#
_symmetry.space_group_name_H-M   'P 1'
#
loop_
_entity.id
_entity.type
_entity.pdbx_description
1 polymer ?
#
loop_
_entity_poly.entity_id
_entity_poly.type
_entity_poly.pdbx_seq_one_letter_code
_entity_poly.pdbx_strand_id
1 'polypeptide(L)' 'MPQAITDCHAHLTSPEFTDLPDVLSAAAAAGVRRVICVSEQVDDARQVLELARRFSSVAPCVGLHPEFADL' A
#
# COMPACT_ATOMS: atom_id res chain seq x y z
N MET A 1 -5.43 22.72 12.35
CA MET A 1 -5.76 21.90 11.16
C MET A 1 -5.48 20.46 11.53
N PRO A 2 -6.34 19.47 11.18
CA PRO A 2 -6.01 18.08 11.42
C PRO A 2 -4.68 17.76 10.71
N GLN A 3 -3.75 17.16 11.46
CA GLN A 3 -2.40 16.87 10.97
C GLN A 3 -2.47 15.79 9.89
N ALA A 4 -1.78 16.00 8.77
CA ALA A 4 -1.72 15.01 7.71
C ALA A 4 -0.97 13.77 8.19
N ILE A 5 -1.60 12.60 8.11
CA ILE A 5 -1.02 11.32 8.52
C ILE A 5 -0.44 10.62 7.30
N THR A 6 0.73 9.99 7.48
CA THR A 6 1.26 9.01 6.53
C THR A 6 1.17 7.65 7.18
N ASP A 7 0.42 6.74 6.56
CA ASP A 7 0.50 5.33 6.89
C ASP A 7 1.82 4.80 6.34
N CYS A 8 2.73 4.42 7.25
CA CYS A 8 4.08 4.02 6.88
C CYS A 8 4.18 2.55 6.45
N HIS A 9 3.11 1.75 6.57
CA HIS A 9 3.15 0.33 6.23
C HIS A 9 1.73 -0.23 6.05
N ALA A 10 1.37 -0.59 4.82
CA ALA A 10 0.14 -1.33 4.54
C ALA A 10 0.32 -2.34 3.38
N HIS A 11 -0.36 -3.48 3.50
CA HIS A 11 -0.40 -4.53 2.46
C HIS A 11 -1.61 -4.30 1.54
N LEU A 12 -1.59 -3.25 0.71
CA LEU A 12 -2.75 -2.88 -0.14
C LEU A 12 -3.01 -3.87 -1.28
N THR A 13 -2.07 -4.76 -1.56
CA THR A 13 -2.21 -5.89 -2.51
C THR A 13 -2.83 -7.12 -1.86
N SER A 14 -3.19 -7.07 -0.57
CA SER A 14 -3.90 -8.15 0.11
C SER A 14 -5.24 -8.45 -0.59
N PRO A 15 -5.60 -9.73 -0.76
CA PRO A 15 -6.89 -10.11 -1.35
C PRO A 15 -8.10 -9.67 -0.51
N GLU A 16 -7.90 -9.24 0.74
CA GLU A 16 -8.96 -8.67 1.58
C GLU A 16 -9.47 -7.33 1.07
N PHE A 17 -8.66 -6.57 0.34
CA PHE A 17 -9.04 -5.29 -0.24
C PHE A 17 -9.72 -5.47 -1.61
N THR A 18 -11.02 -5.78 -1.59
CA THR A 18 -11.82 -5.93 -2.82
C THR A 18 -12.25 -4.60 -3.46
N ASP A 19 -12.20 -3.51 -2.69
CA ASP A 19 -12.72 -2.17 -3.01
C ASP A 19 -11.68 -1.07 -2.72
N LEU A 20 -10.42 -1.30 -3.10
CA LEU A 20 -9.29 -0.41 -2.79
C LEU A 20 -9.52 1.11 -3.06
N PRO A 21 -10.21 1.55 -4.15
CA PRO A 21 -10.53 2.96 -4.34
C PRO A 21 -11.36 3.56 -3.19
N ASP A 22 -12.35 2.82 -2.68
CA ASP A 22 -13.22 3.27 -1.60
C ASP A 22 -12.47 3.30 -0.26
N VAL A 23 -11.61 2.30 -0.02
CA VAL A 23 -10.70 2.25 1.13
C VAL A 23 -9.76 3.46 1.15
N LEU A 24 -9.12 3.78 0.02
CA LEU A 24 -8.22 4.95 -0.08
C LEU A 24 -8.98 6.27 0.09
N SER A 25 -10.22 6.35 -0.40
CA SER A 25 -11.10 7.51 -0.19
C SER A 25 -11.44 7.69 1.29
N ALA A 26 -11.82 6.61 1.98
CA ALA A 26 -12.09 6.63 3.42
C ALA A 26 -10.84 7.00 4.24
N ALA A 27 -9.67 6.47 3.87
CA ALA A 27 -8.39 6.83 4.49
C ALA A 27 -8.09 8.32 4.34
N ALA A 28 -8.33 8.89 3.15
CA ALA A 28 -8.17 10.32 2.92
C ALA A 28 -9.13 11.17 3.77
N ALA A 29 -10.39 10.75 3.90
CA ALA A 29 -11.38 11.40 4.76
C ALA A 29 -11.00 11.36 6.25
N ALA A 30 -10.32 10.29 6.68
CA ALA A 30 -9.77 10.15 8.03
C ALA A 30 -8.45 10.93 8.26
N GLY A 31 -7.87 11.53 7.22
CA GLY A 31 -6.64 12.34 7.32
C GLY A 31 -5.36 11.65 6.87
N VAL A 32 -5.43 10.39 6.42
CA VAL A 32 -4.29 9.67 5.82
C VAL A 32 -4.07 10.19 4.40
N ARG A 33 -2.98 10.93 4.19
CA ARG A 33 -2.67 11.57 2.90
C ARG A 33 -1.76 10.73 2.02
N ARG A 34 -1.00 9.81 2.62
CA ARG A 34 -0.07 8.95 1.92
C ARG A 34 0.01 7.58 2.61
N VAL A 35 0.15 6.53 1.82
CA VAL A 35 0.28 5.15 2.28
C VAL A 35 1.51 4.54 1.64
N ILE A 36 2.42 3.97 2.43
CA ILE A 36 3.53 3.16 1.92
C ILE A 36 3.01 1.72 1.76
N CYS A 37 2.85 1.30 0.51
CA CYS A 37 2.44 -0.06 0.19
C CYS A 37 3.67 -0.95 0.09
N VAL A 38 3.71 -2.00 0.91
CA VAL A 38 4.82 -2.96 0.97
C VAL A 38 4.52 -4.20 0.14
N SER A 39 5.56 -4.87 -0.34
CA SER A 39 5.49 -6.22 -0.91
C SER A 39 6.09 -7.24 0.04
N GLU A 40 5.67 -8.50 -0.12
CA GLU A 40 6.17 -9.65 0.61
C GLU A 40 6.92 -10.64 -0.30
N GLN A 41 6.57 -10.69 -1.59
CA GLN A 41 7.09 -11.61 -2.59
C GLN A 41 7.42 -10.88 -3.92
N VAL A 42 7.88 -11.61 -4.93
CA VAL A 42 8.16 -11.01 -6.25
C VAL A 42 6.87 -10.65 -6.99
N ASP A 43 5.83 -11.46 -6.81
CA ASP A 43 4.58 -11.32 -7.57
C ASP A 43 3.73 -10.14 -7.09
N ASP A 44 3.63 -9.91 -5.79
CA ASP A 44 2.95 -8.75 -5.24
C ASP A 44 3.80 -7.47 -5.37
N ALA A 45 5.13 -7.54 -5.40
CA ALA A 45 5.98 -6.39 -5.73
C ALA A 45 5.60 -5.74 -7.07
N ARG A 46 5.22 -6.54 -8.08
CA ARG A 46 4.72 -6.00 -9.36
C ARG A 46 3.40 -5.27 -9.19
N GLN A 47 2.50 -5.82 -8.38
CA GLN A 47 1.21 -5.22 -8.06
C GLN A 47 1.37 -3.91 -7.27
N VAL A 48 2.27 -3.86 -6.29
CA VAL A 48 2.62 -2.64 -5.53
C VAL A 48 3.06 -1.52 -6.48
N LEU A 49 3.93 -1.83 -7.44
CA LEU A 49 4.38 -0.86 -8.44
C LEU A 49 3.23 -0.39 -9.35
N GLU A 50 2.29 -1.27 -9.69
CA GLU A 50 1.08 -0.90 -10.45
C GLU A 50 0.15 0.01 -9.65
N LEU A 51 -0.10 -0.32 -8.38
CA LEU A 51 -0.90 0.52 -7.47
C LEU A 51 -0.30 1.91 -7.31
N ALA A 52 1.02 2.02 -7.14
CA ALA A 52 1.71 3.31 -7.04
C ALA A 52 1.62 4.14 -8.32
N ARG A 53 1.51 3.51 -9.51
CA ARG A 53 1.24 4.23 -10.77
C ARG A 53 -0.22 4.68 -10.88
N ARG A 54 -1.15 3.89 -10.34
CA ARG A 54 -2.60 4.14 -10.41
C ARG A 54 -3.08 5.17 -9.39
N PHE A 55 -2.51 5.18 -8.19
CA PHE A 55 -2.95 6.00 -7.07
C PHE A 55 -1.81 6.87 -6.54
N SER A 56 -1.90 8.20 -6.71
CA SER A 56 -0.87 9.14 -6.26
C SER A 56 -0.68 9.20 -4.74
N SER A 57 -1.68 8.77 -3.97
CA SER A 57 -1.60 8.61 -2.52
C SER A 57 -0.75 7.41 -2.08
N VAL A 58 -0.40 6.50 -3.00
CA VAL A 58 0.38 5.30 -2.69
C VAL A 58 1.87 5.50 -3.04
N ALA A 59 2.73 5.17 -2.09
CA ALA A 59 4.18 5.09 -2.29
C ALA A 59 4.59 3.61 -2.32
N PRO A 60 5.41 3.15 -3.28
CA PRO A 60 5.84 1.76 -3.31
C PRO A 60 7.03 1.53 -2.35
N CYS A 61 7.03 0.39 -1.67
CA CYS A 61 8.17 -0.20 -0.99
C CYS A 61 8.28 -1.66 -1.45
N VAL A 62 9.36 -2.01 -2.16
CA VAL A 62 9.52 -3.34 -2.74
C VAL A 62 10.68 -4.08 -2.08
N GLY A 63 10.43 -5.33 -1.72
CA GLY A 63 11.36 -6.23 -1.06
C GLY A 63 10.75 -7.62 -0.88
N LEU A 64 11.56 -8.56 -0.40
CA LEU A 64 11.11 -9.90 -0.02
C LEU A 64 10.98 -9.94 1.50
N HIS A 65 9.81 -10.31 1.99
CA HIS A 65 9.59 -10.50 3.41
C HIS A 65 10.30 -11.78 3.86
N PRO A 66 10.99 -11.79 5.03
CA PRO A 66 11.82 -12.93 5.46
C PRO A 66 11.06 -14.26 5.55
N GLU A 67 9.75 -14.23 5.80
CA GLU A 67 8.91 -15.44 5.81
C GLU A 67 8.81 -16.14 4.45
N PHE A 68 8.99 -15.40 3.36
CA PHE A 68 8.94 -15.93 1.98
C PHE A 68 10.32 -15.87 1.30
N ALA A 69 11.37 -15.54 2.05
CA ALA A 69 12.73 -15.39 1.56
C ALA A 69 13.57 -16.65 1.81
N ASP A 70 12.95 -17.83 1.64
CA ASP A 70 13.68 -19.10 1.68
C ASP A 70 14.79 -19.08 0.60
N LEU A 71 16.04 -19.07 1.06
CA LEU A 71 17.25 -19.21 0.26
C LEU A 71 17.57 -20.69 0.01
#